data_AF-A0A0G4FHB1-F1
#
_entry.id   AF-A0A0G4FHB1-F1
#
_cell.length_a   1.000
_cell.length_b   1.000
_cell.length_c   1.000
_cell.angle_alpha   90.00
_cell.angle_beta   90.00
_cell.angle_gamma   90.00
#
_symmetry.space_group_name_H-M   'P 1'
#
loop_
_entity.id
_entity.type
_entity.pdbx_description
1 polymer ?
#
loop_
_entity_poly.entity_id
_entity_poly.type
_entity_poly.pdbx_seq_one_letter_code
_entity_poly.pdbx_strand_id
1 'polypeptide(L)'
;MTSVEEKQRILKFFLLESPAGELTDVLNECRMLFGNEEAVLSDKFLQSICKEFNETNLHTVRLPLNSCPRGVVCVPGRVPGKENQYIEPRTKHIFEINHVSQACLGFPVAAESNLFPAQREPLRKALEDQIALYVRSFFPPDSLENAPNPLANAQGNAEKDEKKEELTKEEKDKKELSQSASERYAAAQKPQLTKSVFPLLPSAPNRNRNLAWGVFSPEETAEEKSRGTYPLAIVIASRNLNLKNFWGCSWSSEWRVMVKFENAAGTSLAAAGCAGTVESCAHHFEEGNVQLRSHKDVRFEVESKEALKSVDKLAVEIVQRIKTIESALHDRTVAATTPSTSATSTASAHAPMTTVDGLPLNEGALKECRRVFPISRETFDWNPLRHVLAREILASATPSLPPASSQGGGGS
;
A
#
# COMPACT_ATOMS: atom_id res chain seq x y z
N MET A 1 -9.52 35.33 -15.43
CA MET A 1 -8.24 34.66 -15.14
C MET A 1 -8.30 34.19 -13.70
N THR A 2 -7.91 32.94 -13.44
CA THR A 2 -7.83 32.34 -12.10
C THR A 2 -6.84 33.13 -11.24
N SER A 3 -7.15 33.36 -9.96
CA SER A 3 -6.26 34.15 -9.07
C SER A 3 -4.98 33.37 -8.74
N VAL A 4 -3.94 34.07 -8.28
CA VAL A 4 -2.68 33.43 -7.86
C VAL A 4 -2.92 32.47 -6.70
N GLU A 5 -3.74 32.86 -5.74
CA GLU A 5 -4.09 32.04 -4.56
C GLU A 5 -4.83 30.76 -4.97
N GLU A 6 -5.70 30.85 -5.98
CA GLU A 6 -6.43 29.69 -6.49
C GLU A 6 -5.51 28.74 -7.27
N LYS A 7 -4.59 29.27 -8.08
CA LYS A 7 -3.53 28.46 -8.73
C LYS A 7 -2.65 27.77 -7.68
N GLN A 8 -2.24 28.49 -6.63
CA GLN A 8 -1.47 27.94 -5.52
C GLN A 8 -2.24 26.84 -4.77
N ARG A 9 -3.55 27.00 -4.57
CA ARG A 9 -4.40 25.96 -3.97
C ARG A 9 -4.45 24.69 -4.82
N ILE A 10 -4.59 24.84 -6.15
CA ILE A 10 -4.58 23.70 -7.10
C ILE A 10 -3.22 23.02 -7.09
N LEU A 11 -2.12 23.78 -7.11
CA LEU A 11 -0.76 23.25 -7.02
C LEU A 11 -0.56 22.46 -5.72
N LYS A 12 -1.00 23.01 -4.58
CA LYS A 12 -0.94 22.34 -3.28
C LYS A 12 -1.67 20.99 -3.32
N PHE A 13 -2.86 20.96 -3.90
CA PHE A 13 -3.65 19.72 -4.04
C PHE A 13 -2.88 18.65 -4.83
N PHE A 14 -2.35 18.97 -6.02
CA PHE A 14 -1.62 17.99 -6.83
C PHE A 14 -0.37 17.46 -6.13
N LEU A 15 0.41 18.34 -5.49
CA LEU A 15 1.63 17.92 -4.81
C LEU A 15 1.34 17.05 -3.58
N LEU A 16 0.31 17.37 -2.79
CA LEU A 16 -0.05 16.56 -1.61
C LEU A 16 -0.58 15.17 -1.97
N GLU A 17 -1.28 15.05 -3.10
CA GLU A 17 -1.83 13.77 -3.60
C GLU A 17 -0.85 12.99 -4.49
N SER A 18 0.42 13.43 -4.59
CA SER A 18 1.42 12.75 -5.42
C SER A 18 1.62 11.29 -4.96
N PRO A 19 1.69 10.32 -5.89
CA PRO A 19 2.03 8.94 -5.53
C PRO A 19 3.42 8.82 -4.88
N ALA A 20 3.62 7.73 -4.14
CA ALA A 20 4.86 7.49 -3.44
C ALA A 20 6.05 7.37 -4.41
N GLY A 21 7.01 8.29 -4.31
CA GLY A 21 8.21 8.32 -5.15
C GLY A 21 8.09 9.17 -6.41
N GLU A 22 6.92 9.76 -6.69
CA GLU A 22 6.64 10.51 -7.91
C GLU A 22 6.51 12.03 -7.67
N LEU A 23 6.72 12.51 -6.44
CA LEU A 23 6.61 13.94 -6.10
C LEU A 23 7.44 14.83 -7.03
N THR A 24 8.68 14.44 -7.34
CA THR A 24 9.55 15.21 -8.22
C THR A 24 9.00 15.29 -9.64
N ASP A 25 8.40 14.20 -10.14
CA ASP A 25 7.80 14.16 -11.47
C ASP A 25 6.54 15.02 -11.52
N VAL A 26 5.64 14.88 -10.54
CA VAL A 26 4.42 15.72 -10.42
C VAL A 26 4.79 17.20 -10.27
N LEU A 27 5.85 17.53 -9.52
CA LEU A 27 6.33 18.90 -9.39
C LEU A 27 6.83 19.45 -10.73
N ASN A 28 7.55 18.65 -11.50
CA ASN A 28 8.03 19.06 -12.82
C ASN A 28 6.86 19.24 -13.81
N GLU A 29 5.86 18.37 -13.79
CA GLU A 29 4.64 18.53 -14.58
C GLU A 29 3.87 19.80 -14.18
N CYS A 30 3.72 20.05 -12.89
CA CYS A 30 3.12 21.28 -12.38
C CYS A 30 3.88 22.52 -12.87
N ARG A 31 5.22 22.51 -12.86
CA ARG A 31 6.04 23.61 -13.40
C ARG A 31 5.76 23.84 -14.90
N MET A 32 5.55 22.77 -15.67
CA MET A 32 5.19 22.89 -17.08
C MET A 32 3.78 23.48 -17.28
N LEU A 33 2.82 23.13 -16.42
CA LEU A 33 1.44 23.62 -16.48
C LEU A 33 1.31 25.09 -16.09
N PHE A 34 1.99 25.52 -15.03
CA PHE A 34 1.94 26.90 -14.53
C PHE A 34 2.98 27.84 -15.18
N GLY A 35 3.90 27.29 -15.98
CA GLY A 35 4.97 28.05 -16.63
C GLY A 35 5.94 28.71 -15.63
N ASN A 36 6.54 29.84 -16.00
CA ASN A 36 7.49 30.58 -15.16
C ASN A 36 6.80 31.65 -14.27
N GLU A 37 5.57 31.40 -13.80
CA GLU A 37 4.89 32.32 -12.90
C GLU A 37 5.51 32.26 -11.49
N GLU A 38 6.55 33.05 -11.23
CA GLU A 38 7.26 33.09 -9.92
C GLU A 38 6.34 33.34 -8.72
N ALA A 39 5.27 34.12 -8.91
CA ALA A 39 4.27 34.37 -7.86
C ALA A 39 3.54 33.08 -7.42
N VAL A 40 3.36 32.11 -8.33
CA VAL A 40 2.73 30.82 -8.04
C VAL A 40 3.76 29.80 -7.54
N LEU A 41 4.96 29.79 -8.14
CA LEU A 41 6.00 28.77 -7.91
C LEU A 41 7.13 29.24 -6.98
N SER A 42 6.86 30.20 -6.08
CA SER A 42 7.89 30.71 -5.17
C SER A 42 8.54 29.59 -4.34
N ASP A 43 9.86 29.64 -4.17
CA ASP A 43 10.62 28.59 -3.45
C ASP A 43 10.10 28.36 -2.03
N LYS A 44 9.72 29.43 -1.33
CA LYS A 44 9.16 29.35 0.03
C LYS A 44 7.85 28.56 0.06
N PHE A 45 6.99 28.76 -0.95
CA PHE A 45 5.73 28.04 -1.07
C PHE A 45 5.95 26.57 -1.45
N LEU A 46 6.85 26.29 -2.38
CA LEU A 46 7.19 24.91 -2.74
C LEU A 46 7.81 24.14 -1.57
N GLN A 47 8.73 24.76 -0.81
CA GLN A 47 9.30 24.17 0.40
C GLN A 47 8.22 23.84 1.43
N SER A 48 7.23 24.72 1.64
CA SER A 48 6.18 24.46 2.64
C SER A 48 5.27 23.30 2.25
N ILE A 49 4.86 23.19 0.98
CA ILE A 49 4.03 22.08 0.50
C ILE A 49 4.82 20.77 0.49
N CYS A 50 6.06 20.80 -0.01
CA CYS A 50 6.91 19.60 -0.03
C CYS A 50 7.24 19.14 1.39
N LYS A 51 7.33 20.06 2.36
CA LYS A 51 7.45 19.73 3.78
C LYS A 51 6.23 18.99 4.29
N GLU A 52 5.03 19.54 4.06
CA GLU A 52 3.76 18.90 4.43
C GLU A 52 3.64 17.51 3.80
N PHE A 53 3.96 17.37 2.51
CA PHE A 53 4.00 16.07 1.83
C PHE A 53 5.00 15.10 2.45
N ASN A 54 6.25 15.56 2.68
CA ASN A 54 7.32 14.71 3.21
C ASN A 54 7.04 14.26 4.64
N GLU A 55 6.49 15.13 5.49
CA GLU A 55 6.09 14.79 6.87
C GLU A 55 4.90 13.82 6.87
N THR A 56 3.86 14.08 6.08
CA THR A 56 2.65 13.25 6.01
C THR A 56 2.97 11.84 5.51
N ASN A 57 3.81 11.74 4.49
CA ASN A 57 4.18 10.44 3.92
C ASN A 57 5.32 9.76 4.69
N LEU A 58 5.91 10.37 5.72
CA LEU A 58 7.10 9.85 6.43
C LEU A 58 8.27 9.60 5.48
N HIS A 59 8.66 10.62 4.71
CA HIS A 59 9.72 10.52 3.70
C HIS A 59 11.04 10.04 4.31
N THR A 60 11.71 9.10 3.63
CA THR A 60 12.98 8.53 4.09
C THR A 60 14.13 9.19 3.37
N VAL A 61 15.04 9.81 4.13
CA VAL A 61 16.19 10.54 3.57
C VAL A 61 17.45 9.71 3.75
N ARG A 62 18.31 9.67 2.72
CA ARG A 62 19.64 9.09 2.85
C ARG A 62 20.55 10.04 3.62
N LEU A 63 21.16 9.53 4.70
CA LEU A 63 22.09 10.28 5.54
C LEU A 63 23.52 9.84 5.23
N PRO A 64 24.50 10.77 5.27
CA PRO A 64 25.92 10.43 5.15
C PRO A 64 26.48 9.89 6.48
N LEU A 65 25.80 8.91 7.09
CA LEU A 65 26.19 8.24 8.33
C LEU A 65 26.36 6.74 8.10
N ASN A 66 27.51 6.19 8.47
CA ASN A 66 27.81 4.76 8.27
C ASN A 66 26.96 3.84 9.15
N SER A 67 26.71 4.23 10.40
CA SER A 67 25.93 3.44 11.36
C SER A 67 24.43 3.46 11.09
N CYS A 68 23.94 4.50 10.42
CA CYS A 68 22.53 4.76 10.21
C CYS A 68 22.32 5.49 8.88
N PRO A 69 22.26 4.77 7.76
CA PRO A 69 22.30 5.38 6.43
C PRO A 69 21.00 6.08 6.02
N ARG A 70 19.94 5.99 6.83
CA ARG A 70 18.63 6.60 6.55
C ARG A 70 17.98 7.17 7.81
N GLY A 71 17.43 8.37 7.66
CA GLY A 71 16.56 9.04 8.64
C GLY A 71 15.13 9.19 8.10
N VAL A 72 14.19 9.49 8.98
CA VAL A 72 12.78 9.68 8.65
C VAL A 72 12.36 11.13 8.91
N VAL A 73 11.66 11.72 7.93
CA VAL A 73 11.07 13.05 8.02
C VAL A 73 9.68 12.90 8.60
N CYS A 74 9.49 13.28 9.86
CA CYS A 74 8.22 13.14 10.55
C CYS A 74 8.04 14.27 11.57
N VAL A 75 6.78 14.60 11.86
CA VAL A 75 6.43 15.66 12.82
C VAL A 75 7.03 15.39 14.21
N PRO A 76 6.97 14.16 14.78
CA PRO A 76 7.56 13.88 16.10
C PRO A 76 9.09 14.00 16.15
N GLY A 77 9.76 13.89 15.01
CA GLY A 77 11.22 14.01 14.88
C GLY A 77 11.70 15.40 14.49
N ARG A 78 10.81 16.37 14.24
CA ARG A 78 11.20 17.73 13.86
C ARG A 78 11.79 18.47 15.06
N VAL A 79 12.91 19.15 14.85
CA VAL A 79 13.55 19.98 15.88
C VAL A 79 12.65 21.19 16.20
N PRO A 80 12.33 21.47 17.47
CA PRO A 80 11.51 22.62 17.85
C PRO A 80 12.08 23.94 17.32
N GLY A 81 11.23 24.75 16.68
CA GLY A 81 11.63 26.04 16.10
C GLY A 81 12.49 25.96 14.82
N LYS A 82 12.73 24.77 14.28
CA LYS A 82 13.48 24.56 13.02
C LYS A 82 12.64 23.78 12.02
N GLU A 83 12.23 24.42 10.93
CA GLU A 83 11.29 23.82 9.97
C GLU A 83 11.89 22.67 9.14
N ASN A 84 13.20 22.73 8.87
CA ASN A 84 13.89 21.83 7.95
C ASN A 84 14.88 20.87 8.65
N GLN A 85 14.88 20.84 9.98
CA GLN A 85 15.82 20.02 10.76
C GLN A 85 15.08 18.93 11.51
N TYR A 86 15.60 17.70 11.40
CA TYR A 86 15.00 16.50 11.94
C TYR A 86 16.03 15.70 12.73
N ILE A 87 15.56 15.01 13.76
CA ILE A 87 16.38 14.23 14.68
C ILE A 87 16.51 12.81 14.11
N GLU A 88 17.71 12.25 14.17
CA GLU A 88 17.94 10.80 14.06
C GLU A 88 18.28 10.27 15.46
N PRO A 89 17.32 9.65 16.17
CA PRO A 89 17.43 9.37 17.60
C PRO A 89 18.45 8.27 17.92
N ARG A 90 18.67 7.31 17.01
CA ARG A 90 19.58 6.17 17.24
C ARG A 90 21.04 6.60 17.32
N THR A 91 21.42 7.57 16.50
CA THR A 91 22.77 8.12 16.49
C THR A 91 22.87 9.44 17.26
N LYS A 92 21.74 10.00 17.73
CA LYS A 92 21.64 11.32 18.37
C LYS A 92 22.22 12.44 17.51
N HIS A 93 21.88 12.43 16.22
CA HIS A 93 22.25 13.50 15.29
C HIS A 93 21.01 14.27 14.84
N ILE A 94 21.23 15.48 14.33
CA ILE A 94 20.25 16.29 13.63
C ILE A 94 20.70 16.38 12.17
N PHE A 95 19.79 16.13 11.25
CA PHE A 95 20.02 16.33 9.82
C PHE A 95 19.10 17.42 9.30
N GLU A 96 19.61 18.23 8.37
CA GLU A 96 18.83 19.22 7.65
C GLU A 96 18.43 18.66 6.29
N ILE A 97 17.24 18.99 5.81
CA ILE A 97 16.73 18.52 4.53
C ILE A 97 16.26 19.69 3.66
N ASN A 98 16.50 19.61 2.36
CA ASN A 98 15.75 20.39 1.39
C ASN A 98 14.50 19.59 0.98
N HIS A 99 13.31 20.09 1.33
CA HIS A 99 12.07 19.35 1.09
C HIS A 99 11.72 19.21 -0.39
N VAL A 100 12.13 20.16 -1.23
CA VAL A 100 11.91 20.12 -2.68
C VAL A 100 12.80 19.07 -3.35
N SER A 101 14.10 19.04 -3.02
CA SER A 101 15.02 18.05 -3.58
C SER A 101 15.02 16.70 -2.85
N GLN A 102 14.29 16.59 -1.73
CA GLN A 102 14.19 15.39 -0.90
C GLN A 102 15.56 14.83 -0.46
N ALA A 103 16.53 15.72 -0.23
CA ALA A 103 17.91 15.37 0.06
C ALA A 103 18.42 16.01 1.36
N CYS A 104 19.27 15.26 2.07
CA CYS A 104 20.01 15.76 3.23
C CYS A 104 20.96 16.89 2.80
N LEU A 105 20.96 17.98 3.55
CA LEU A 105 21.88 19.10 3.39
C LEU A 105 23.06 18.92 4.36
N GLY A 106 24.26 18.77 3.80
CA GLY A 106 25.49 18.63 4.58
C GLY A 106 25.57 17.34 5.41
N PHE A 107 26.47 17.35 6.40
CA PHE A 107 26.63 16.26 7.34
C PHE A 107 25.74 16.47 8.58
N PRO A 108 25.09 15.42 9.10
CA PRO A 108 24.34 15.51 10.35
C PRO A 108 25.23 15.97 11.51
N VAL A 109 24.68 16.82 12.37
CA VAL A 109 25.37 17.40 13.54
C VAL A 109 24.93 16.72 14.82
N ALA A 110 25.76 16.71 15.85
CA ALA A 110 25.38 16.13 17.14
C ALA A 110 24.17 16.89 17.74
N ALA A 111 23.19 16.15 18.23
CA ALA A 111 22.00 16.72 18.83
C ALA A 111 22.27 17.26 20.24
N GLU A 112 21.59 18.34 20.59
CA GLU A 112 21.64 18.92 21.94
C GLU A 112 20.95 17.98 22.96
N SER A 113 21.39 18.03 24.22
CA SER A 113 20.91 17.12 25.27
C SER A 113 19.46 17.37 25.70
N ASN A 114 18.94 18.59 25.52
CA ASN A 114 17.54 18.95 25.77
C ASN A 114 16.56 18.18 24.88
N LEU A 115 16.97 17.75 23.68
CA LEU A 115 16.15 16.94 22.77
C LEU A 115 15.96 15.50 23.25
N PHE A 116 16.73 15.09 24.28
CA PHE A 116 16.66 13.77 24.90
C PHE A 116 16.49 13.88 26.42
N PRO A 117 15.30 14.24 26.93
CA PRO A 117 15.08 14.46 28.36
C PRO A 117 15.42 13.21 29.17
N ALA A 118 16.26 13.39 30.20
CA ALA A 118 16.80 12.29 31.00
C ALA A 118 15.71 11.40 31.65
N GLN A 119 14.55 11.97 31.97
CA GLN A 119 13.41 11.23 32.53
C GLN A 119 12.81 10.22 31.55
N ARG A 120 12.86 10.50 30.24
CA ARG A 120 12.20 9.71 29.18
C ARG A 120 13.18 8.84 28.40
N GLU A 121 14.45 9.22 28.39
CA GLU A 121 15.50 8.55 27.62
C GLU A 121 15.65 7.04 27.93
N PRO A 122 15.53 6.55 29.19
CA PRO A 122 15.60 5.11 29.46
C PRO A 122 14.50 4.32 28.75
N LEU A 123 13.25 4.80 28.80
CA LEU A 123 12.13 4.16 28.12
C LEU A 123 12.24 4.30 26.59
N ARG A 124 12.64 5.48 26.09
CA ARG A 124 12.87 5.70 24.66
C ARG A 124 13.91 4.72 24.11
N LYS A 125 15.01 4.52 24.83
CA LYS A 125 16.07 3.57 24.46
C LYS A 125 15.60 2.11 24.54
N ALA A 126 14.85 1.73 25.58
CA ALA A 126 14.27 0.40 25.69
C ALA A 126 13.30 0.08 24.53
N LEU A 127 12.44 1.04 24.16
CA LEU A 127 11.56 0.93 22.99
C LEU A 127 12.36 0.84 21.69
N GLU A 128 13.41 1.66 21.53
CA GLU A 128 14.31 1.62 20.37
C GLU A 128 14.96 0.24 20.20
N ASP A 129 15.42 -0.38 21.29
CA ASP A 129 16.03 -1.71 21.24
C ASP A 129 15.02 -2.80 20.84
N GLN A 130 13.79 -2.73 21.37
CA GLN A 130 12.73 -3.68 21.00
C GLN A 130 12.25 -3.47 19.55
N ILE A 131 12.10 -2.22 19.10
CA ILE A 131 11.74 -1.91 17.71
C ILE A 131 12.87 -2.33 16.76
N ALA A 132 14.14 -2.20 17.13
CA ALA A 132 15.26 -2.68 16.32
C ALA A 132 15.14 -4.19 16.03
N LEU A 133 14.79 -4.99 17.06
CA LEU A 133 14.57 -6.43 16.91
C LEU A 133 13.35 -6.72 16.03
N TYR A 134 12.24 -6.01 16.27
CA TYR A 134 11.03 -6.13 15.46
C TYR A 134 11.31 -5.85 13.98
N VAL A 135 11.89 -4.68 13.68
CA VAL A 135 12.17 -4.22 12.32
C VAL A 135 13.11 -5.19 11.60
N ARG A 136 14.17 -5.67 12.28
CA ARG A 136 15.09 -6.64 11.70
C ARG A 136 14.40 -7.95 11.28
N SER A 137 13.37 -8.37 12.01
CA SER A 137 12.63 -9.60 11.72
C SER A 137 11.52 -9.42 10.67
N PHE A 138 10.79 -8.31 10.68
CA PHE A 138 9.65 -8.07 9.79
C PHE A 138 10.01 -7.32 8.50
N PHE A 139 11.09 -6.54 8.51
CA PHE A 139 11.63 -5.81 7.37
C PHE A 139 13.06 -6.27 7.08
N PRO A 140 13.27 -7.55 6.69
CA PRO A 140 14.61 -8.08 6.49
C PRO A 140 15.41 -7.29 5.42
N PRO A 141 16.73 -7.13 5.61
CA PRO A 141 17.58 -6.58 4.57
C PRO A 141 17.63 -7.52 3.36
N ASP A 142 17.83 -6.96 2.16
CA ASP A 142 17.78 -7.68 0.87
C ASP A 142 18.67 -8.94 0.80
N SER A 143 19.71 -9.04 1.64
CA SER A 143 20.63 -10.18 1.69
C SER A 143 20.00 -11.49 2.19
N LEU A 144 18.81 -11.46 2.82
CA LEU A 144 18.12 -12.63 3.36
C LEU A 144 16.93 -13.11 2.51
N GLU A 145 16.56 -12.40 1.42
CA GLU A 145 15.43 -12.76 0.54
C GLU A 145 15.77 -13.83 -0.54
N ASN A 146 17.02 -14.31 -0.61
CA ASN A 146 17.40 -15.45 -1.47
C ASN A 146 16.87 -16.82 -0.98
N ALA A 147 15.98 -16.84 0.01
CA ALA A 147 15.23 -18.04 0.33
C ALA A 147 14.27 -18.36 -0.84
N PRO A 148 14.32 -19.58 -1.41
CA PRO A 148 13.44 -19.96 -2.51
C PRO A 148 11.99 -19.77 -2.09
N ASN A 149 11.23 -19.05 -2.91
CA ASN A 149 9.80 -18.86 -2.74
C ASN A 149 9.13 -20.23 -2.51
N PRO A 150 8.46 -20.49 -1.36
CA PRO A 150 7.80 -21.76 -1.09
C PRO A 150 6.72 -22.13 -2.14
N LEU A 151 6.22 -21.12 -2.87
CA LEU A 151 5.22 -21.30 -3.94
C LEU A 151 5.85 -21.52 -5.33
N ALA A 152 7.16 -21.33 -5.51
CA ALA A 152 7.83 -21.65 -6.78
C ALA A 152 8.18 -23.14 -6.90
N ASN A 153 8.28 -23.87 -5.79
CA ASN A 153 8.67 -25.28 -5.78
C ASN A 153 7.49 -26.27 -5.91
N ALA A 154 6.27 -25.80 -6.14
CA ALA A 154 5.10 -26.66 -6.38
C ALA A 154 4.80 -26.90 -7.86
N GLN A 155 5.56 -26.31 -8.80
CA GLN A 155 5.38 -26.49 -10.25
C GLN A 155 6.64 -27.01 -10.97
N GLY A 156 7.58 -27.60 -10.23
CA GLY A 156 8.86 -28.08 -10.76
C GLY A 156 9.04 -29.59 -10.87
N ASN A 157 7.99 -30.40 -10.67
CA ASN A 157 8.08 -31.87 -10.74
C ASN A 157 6.94 -32.44 -11.61
N ALA A 158 6.96 -32.16 -12.92
CA ALA A 158 6.19 -32.91 -13.91
C ALA A 158 6.74 -32.85 -15.35
N GLU A 159 7.94 -32.32 -15.59
CA GLU A 159 8.58 -32.32 -16.92
C GLU A 159 10.04 -32.76 -16.84
N LYS A 160 10.24 -33.98 -16.36
CA LYS A 160 11.43 -34.77 -16.66
C LYS A 160 10.98 -36.22 -16.80
N ASP A 161 10.46 -36.55 -17.97
CA ASP A 161 10.61 -37.86 -18.60
C ASP A 161 9.89 -37.77 -19.95
N GLU A 162 10.68 -37.53 -21.01
CA GLU A 162 10.53 -38.09 -22.36
C GLU A 162 11.38 -37.26 -23.35
N LYS A 163 12.66 -37.61 -23.40
CA LYS A 163 13.53 -37.36 -24.56
C LYS A 163 14.07 -38.71 -25.02
N LYS A 164 13.56 -39.19 -26.16
CA LYS A 164 14.06 -40.23 -27.09
C LYS A 164 12.85 -40.63 -27.94
N GLU A 165 12.81 -40.71 -29.25
CA GLU A 165 13.69 -40.72 -30.43
C GLU A 165 12.85 -40.01 -31.53
N GLU A 166 13.29 -39.50 -32.69
CA GLU A 166 14.21 -40.00 -33.70
C GLU A 166 14.33 -38.89 -34.77
N LEU A 167 15.52 -38.71 -35.36
CA LEU A 167 15.74 -37.89 -36.55
C LEU A 167 15.34 -38.68 -37.80
N THR A 168 14.74 -38.05 -38.81
CA THR A 168 15.37 -37.88 -40.14
C THR A 168 14.48 -37.14 -41.16
N LYS A 169 15.13 -36.23 -41.90
CA LYS A 169 15.00 -35.91 -43.34
C LYS A 169 13.60 -35.63 -43.93
N GLU A 170 13.37 -34.39 -44.36
CA GLU A 170 13.36 -34.01 -45.78
C GLU A 170 12.90 -32.55 -45.95
N GLU A 171 13.86 -31.67 -46.16
CA GLU A 171 13.67 -30.39 -46.85
C GLU A 171 13.70 -30.69 -48.35
N LYS A 172 12.55 -30.61 -49.03
CA LYS A 172 12.40 -30.24 -50.46
C LYS A 172 10.95 -30.46 -50.88
N ASP A 173 10.19 -29.37 -50.96
CA ASP A 173 9.68 -28.90 -52.25
C ASP A 173 8.86 -27.62 -52.05
N LYS A 174 9.49 -26.49 -52.40
CA LYS A 174 8.78 -25.28 -52.79
C LYS A 174 8.27 -25.49 -54.20
N LYS A 175 6.98 -25.26 -54.46
CA LYS A 175 6.52 -24.17 -55.34
C LYS A 175 5.02 -24.19 -55.61
N GLU A 176 4.48 -22.98 -55.55
CA GLU A 176 3.44 -22.44 -56.43
C GLU A 176 2.00 -22.94 -56.27
N LEU A 177 1.17 -22.13 -55.56
CA LEU A 177 0.03 -21.47 -56.24
C LEU A 177 -0.49 -20.24 -55.46
N SER A 178 -0.47 -19.09 -56.14
CA SER A 178 -1.17 -17.81 -55.88
C SER A 178 -0.89 -17.11 -54.53
N GLN A 179 -0.27 -15.94 -54.41
CA GLN A 179 -0.32 -14.75 -55.26
C GLN A 179 -1.72 -14.45 -55.81
N SER A 180 -2.61 -13.90 -54.97
CA SER A 180 -3.32 -12.64 -55.26
C SER A 180 -4.06 -12.16 -54.00
N ALA A 181 -4.23 -10.84 -53.88
CA ALA A 181 -4.98 -10.11 -52.85
C ALA A 181 -4.22 -9.71 -51.56
N SER A 182 -3.06 -9.08 -51.72
CA SER A 182 -2.38 -8.28 -50.68
C SER A 182 -2.75 -6.78 -50.71
N GLU A 183 -3.79 -6.37 -51.41
CA GLU A 183 -4.25 -4.98 -51.39
C GLU A 183 -5.78 -4.91 -51.39
N ARG A 184 -6.31 -4.52 -50.22
CA ARG A 184 -7.67 -4.06 -49.87
C ARG A 184 -8.16 -4.81 -48.63
N TYR A 185 -7.70 -4.41 -47.44
CA TYR A 185 -8.50 -4.40 -46.20
C TYR A 185 -7.70 -3.65 -45.12
N ALA A 186 -7.49 -2.35 -45.37
CA ALA A 186 -7.35 -1.38 -44.29
C ALA A 186 -8.77 -1.08 -43.76
N ALA A 187 -9.20 -1.82 -42.74
CA ALA A 187 -10.20 -1.42 -41.74
C ALA A 187 -10.61 -2.65 -40.89
N ALA A 188 -10.52 -2.49 -39.57
CA ALA A 188 -11.12 -3.33 -38.51
C ALA A 188 -10.51 -4.72 -38.25
N GLN A 189 -9.67 -4.82 -37.20
CA GLN A 189 -9.47 -6.07 -36.46
C GLN A 189 -9.83 -5.87 -34.98
N LYS A 190 -10.75 -6.73 -34.50
CA LYS A 190 -11.10 -6.95 -33.10
C LYS A 190 -9.96 -7.69 -32.36
N PRO A 191 -9.88 -7.56 -31.02
CA PRO A 191 -8.68 -7.84 -30.24
C PRO A 191 -8.50 -9.34 -30.00
N GLN A 192 -7.26 -9.82 -30.12
CA GLN A 192 -6.88 -11.12 -29.56
C GLN A 192 -6.58 -10.93 -28.08
N LEU A 193 -7.50 -11.40 -27.23
CA LEU A 193 -7.31 -11.56 -25.80
C LEU A 193 -6.35 -12.73 -25.58
N THR A 194 -5.05 -12.47 -25.63
CA THR A 194 -4.05 -13.44 -25.19
C THR A 194 -4.08 -13.49 -23.67
N LYS A 195 -4.34 -14.68 -23.14
CA LYS A 195 -4.24 -14.98 -21.70
C LYS A 195 -2.83 -14.60 -21.23
N SER A 196 -2.69 -13.50 -20.48
CA SER A 196 -1.44 -13.18 -19.79
C SER A 196 -1.27 -14.15 -18.62
N VAL A 197 -0.73 -15.32 -18.91
CA VAL A 197 -0.04 -16.14 -17.92
C VAL A 197 1.29 -15.44 -17.69
N PHE A 198 1.38 -14.68 -16.60
CA PHE A 198 2.62 -13.99 -16.20
C PHE A 198 3.77 -15.00 -16.07
N PRO A 199 4.89 -14.83 -16.78
CA PRO A 199 6.15 -15.40 -16.34
C PRO A 199 6.66 -14.55 -15.17
N LEU A 200 6.87 -15.19 -14.01
CA LEU A 200 7.69 -14.60 -12.94
C LEU A 200 9.11 -14.40 -13.51
N LEU A 201 9.44 -13.16 -13.85
CA LEU A 201 10.80 -12.82 -14.28
C LEU A 201 11.79 -12.85 -13.09
N PRO A 202 13.07 -13.17 -13.36
CA PRO A 202 14.06 -13.53 -12.34
C PRO A 202 14.49 -12.35 -11.47
N SER A 203 15.02 -12.66 -10.29
CA SER A 203 15.56 -11.76 -9.27
C SER A 203 16.36 -10.57 -9.85
N ALA A 204 15.78 -9.37 -9.81
CA ALA A 204 16.51 -8.13 -10.03
C ALA A 204 17.20 -7.68 -8.71
N PRO A 205 18.50 -7.34 -8.73
CA PRO A 205 19.29 -7.01 -7.53
C PRO A 205 19.09 -5.58 -6.99
N ASN A 206 18.09 -4.84 -7.47
CA ASN A 206 17.84 -3.45 -7.08
C ASN A 206 16.43 -3.28 -6.48
N ARG A 207 16.15 -3.92 -5.36
CA ARG A 207 14.93 -3.63 -4.57
C ARG A 207 15.29 -2.55 -3.55
N ASN A 208 15.08 -1.28 -3.90
CA ASN A 208 15.37 -0.17 -3.00
C ASN A 208 14.45 -0.22 -1.76
N ARG A 209 14.83 -0.97 -0.72
CA ARG A 209 14.20 -0.88 0.61
C ARG A 209 14.62 0.43 1.26
N ASN A 210 13.82 1.46 1.01
CA ASN A 210 13.87 2.76 1.65
C ASN A 210 13.25 2.63 3.05
N LEU A 211 13.93 1.93 3.95
CA LEU A 211 13.50 1.71 5.33
C LEU A 211 14.16 2.74 6.25
N ALA A 212 13.35 3.48 7.00
CA ALA A 212 13.79 4.32 8.10
C ALA A 212 12.82 4.18 9.27
N TRP A 213 13.34 4.26 10.49
CA TRP A 213 12.53 4.16 11.69
C TRP A 213 13.23 4.87 12.84
N GLY A 214 12.46 5.23 13.87
CA GLY A 214 13.02 5.88 15.06
C GLY A 214 12.02 5.94 16.21
N VAL A 215 12.56 6.09 17.42
CA VAL A 215 11.79 6.36 18.63
C VAL A 215 12.15 7.75 19.14
N PHE A 216 11.18 8.65 19.07
CA PHE A 216 11.30 10.08 19.32
C PHE A 216 10.68 10.47 20.66
N SER A 217 11.14 11.59 21.20
CA SER A 217 10.66 12.20 22.43
C SER A 217 10.16 13.62 22.15
N PRO A 218 8.99 13.79 21.52
CA PRO A 218 8.47 15.10 21.15
C PRO A 218 8.20 15.99 22.39
N GLU A 219 8.10 17.30 22.17
CA GLU A 219 7.71 18.25 23.22
C GLU A 219 6.30 17.97 23.72
N GLU A 220 6.09 18.12 25.03
CA GLU A 220 4.76 18.01 25.61
C GLU A 220 3.90 19.21 25.20
N THR A 221 2.66 18.93 24.83
CA THR A 221 1.63 19.97 24.76
C THR A 221 1.34 20.53 26.16
N ALA A 222 0.76 21.73 26.23
CA ALA A 222 0.37 22.34 27.50
C ALA A 222 -0.54 21.43 28.34
N GLU A 223 -1.44 20.70 27.68
CA GLU A 223 -2.35 19.74 28.31
C GLU A 223 -1.60 18.52 28.87
N GLU A 224 -0.72 17.91 28.08
CA GLU A 224 0.11 16.77 28.51
C GLU A 224 0.96 17.13 29.72
N LYS A 225 1.56 18.33 29.71
CA LYS A 225 2.36 18.85 30.82
C LYS A 225 1.53 19.02 32.09
N SER A 226 0.31 19.56 31.98
CA SER A 226 -0.61 19.72 33.12
C SER A 226 -1.06 18.39 33.74
N ARG A 227 -1.15 17.33 32.92
CA ARG A 227 -1.52 15.98 33.35
C ARG A 227 -0.34 15.16 33.88
N GLY A 228 0.89 15.66 33.73
CA GLY A 228 2.11 14.92 34.04
C GLY A 228 2.29 13.69 33.15
N THR A 229 1.82 13.77 31.90
CA THR A 229 1.94 12.71 30.90
C THR A 229 2.95 13.09 29.86
N TYR A 230 3.74 12.11 29.44
CA TYR A 230 4.91 12.29 28.62
C TYR A 230 4.76 11.50 27.31
N PRO A 231 4.87 12.15 26.15
CA PRO A 231 4.77 11.47 24.87
C PRO A 231 6.13 10.90 24.44
N LEU A 232 6.09 9.70 23.88
CA LEU A 232 7.09 9.12 22.99
C LEU A 232 6.39 8.78 21.66
N ALA A 233 7.14 8.80 20.56
CA ALA A 233 6.62 8.44 19.26
C ALA A 233 7.50 7.37 18.59
N ILE A 234 6.90 6.31 18.09
CA ILE A 234 7.56 5.27 17.31
C ILE A 234 7.11 5.45 15.87
N VAL A 235 8.06 5.60 14.96
CA VAL A 235 7.78 5.74 13.53
C VAL A 235 8.54 4.67 12.78
N ILE A 236 7.86 3.94 11.90
CA ILE A 236 8.45 3.01 10.94
C ILE A 236 7.93 3.39 9.56
N ALA A 237 8.84 3.62 8.63
CA ALA A 237 8.52 3.95 7.25
C ALA A 237 9.36 3.07 6.33
N SER A 238 8.69 2.31 5.48
CA SER A 238 9.31 1.46 4.47
C SER A 238 8.69 1.78 3.11
N ARG A 239 9.53 1.97 2.10
CA ARG A 239 9.08 2.05 0.72
C ARG A 239 9.86 1.08 -0.14
N ASN A 240 9.17 0.52 -1.11
CA ASN A 240 9.76 -0.28 -2.16
C ASN A 240 9.22 0.25 -3.49
N LEU A 241 10.11 0.80 -4.31
CA LEU A 241 9.74 1.50 -5.53
C LEU A 241 10.45 0.85 -6.70
N ASN A 242 9.69 0.53 -7.75
CA ASN A 242 10.22 0.08 -9.02
C ASN A 242 9.43 0.75 -10.15
N LEU A 243 9.63 2.06 -10.28
CA LEU A 243 8.92 2.89 -11.26
C LEU A 243 9.21 2.46 -12.70
N LYS A 244 10.37 1.82 -12.97
CA LYS A 244 10.68 1.21 -14.28
C LYS A 244 9.75 0.06 -14.65
N ASN A 245 9.26 -0.65 -13.63
CA ASN A 245 8.26 -1.70 -13.78
C ASN A 245 6.87 -1.21 -13.34
N PHE A 246 6.65 0.11 -13.35
CA PHE A 246 5.35 0.73 -13.14
C PHE A 246 4.67 0.41 -11.80
N TRP A 247 5.44 0.24 -10.72
CA TRP A 247 4.84 0.09 -9.39
C TRP A 247 5.66 0.71 -8.26
N GLY A 248 4.94 1.05 -7.19
CA GLY A 248 5.50 1.53 -5.93
C GLY A 248 4.62 1.13 -4.77
N CYS A 249 5.24 0.75 -3.65
CA CYS A 249 4.55 0.37 -2.44
C CYS A 249 5.16 1.08 -1.22
N SER A 250 4.33 1.36 -0.23
CA SER A 250 4.74 1.88 1.06
C SER A 250 4.05 1.18 2.20
N TRP A 251 4.78 1.08 3.30
CA TRP A 251 4.27 0.71 4.61
C TRP A 251 4.73 1.77 5.61
N SER A 252 3.78 2.28 6.39
CA SER A 252 4.03 3.27 7.43
C SER A 252 3.31 2.86 8.70
N SER A 253 3.96 3.06 9.85
CA SER A 253 3.33 2.95 11.15
C SER A 253 3.81 4.08 12.04
N GLU A 254 2.87 4.83 12.61
CA GLU A 254 3.15 5.87 13.59
C GLU A 254 2.39 5.56 14.87
N TRP A 255 3.12 5.46 15.99
CA TRP A 255 2.57 5.12 17.29
C TRP A 255 2.97 6.18 18.31
N ARG A 256 2.00 6.85 18.91
CA ARG A 256 2.17 7.74 20.05
C ARG A 256 1.96 6.96 21.34
N VAL A 257 3.00 6.87 22.16
CA VAL A 257 2.99 6.25 23.48
C VAL A 257 2.93 7.36 24.53
N MET A 258 1.85 7.38 25.31
CA MET A 258 1.64 8.31 26.42
C MET A 258 1.95 7.61 27.73
N VAL A 259 2.96 8.08 28.46
CA VAL A 259 3.33 7.50 29.75
C VAL A 259 3.19 8.47 30.90
N LYS A 260 2.81 7.95 32.06
CA LYS A 260 2.83 8.67 33.34
C LYS A 260 3.80 7.97 34.27
N PHE A 261 4.84 8.67 34.72
CA PHE A 261 5.79 8.12 35.68
C PHE A 261 5.25 8.28 37.11
N GLU A 262 5.53 7.30 37.98
CA GLU A 262 5.23 7.44 39.41
C GLU A 262 6.25 8.35 40.10
N ASN A 263 7.50 8.31 39.64
CA ASN A 263 8.63 8.99 40.27
C ASN A 263 9.32 9.93 39.29
N ALA A 264 9.89 11.02 39.82
CA ALA A 264 10.67 11.98 39.03
C ALA A 264 11.90 11.35 38.33
N ALA A 265 12.40 10.22 38.84
CA ALA A 265 13.52 9.47 38.25
C ALA A 265 13.17 8.73 36.94
N GLY A 266 11.89 8.62 36.56
CA GLY A 266 11.50 8.02 35.28
C GLY A 266 11.62 6.48 35.20
N THR A 267 11.80 5.80 36.32
CA THR A 267 12.07 4.35 36.38
C THR A 267 10.84 3.47 36.59
N SER A 268 9.79 3.95 37.26
CA SER A 268 8.52 3.25 37.44
C SER A 268 7.35 4.02 36.84
N LEU A 269 6.37 3.28 36.29
CA LEU A 269 5.28 3.81 35.49
C LEU A 269 3.93 3.60 36.18
N ALA A 270 3.14 4.66 36.27
CA ALA A 270 1.80 4.61 36.83
C ALA A 270 0.78 4.13 35.79
N ALA A 271 0.96 4.55 34.54
CA ALA A 271 0.09 4.21 33.42
C ALA A 271 0.83 4.41 32.09
N ALA A 272 0.44 3.63 31.08
CA ALA A 272 0.91 3.79 29.71
C ALA A 272 -0.22 3.48 28.73
N GLY A 273 -0.48 4.41 27.82
CA GLY A 273 -1.45 4.26 26.73
C GLY A 273 -0.76 4.43 25.38
N CYS A 274 -1.27 3.76 24.35
CA CYS A 274 -0.73 3.83 23.00
C CYS A 274 -1.85 4.08 22.00
N ALA A 275 -1.62 5.03 21.11
CA ALA A 275 -2.48 5.31 19.96
C ALA A 275 -1.60 5.30 18.72
N GLY A 276 -2.03 4.66 17.65
CA GLY A 276 -1.27 4.67 16.41
C GLY A 276 -2.07 4.35 15.18
N THR A 277 -1.46 4.64 14.05
CA THR A 277 -2.00 4.43 12.72
C THR A 277 -1.00 3.58 11.95
N VAL A 278 -1.51 2.53 11.30
CA VAL A 278 -0.74 1.70 10.37
C VAL A 278 -1.36 1.86 9.00
N GLU A 279 -0.54 2.17 8.00
CA GLU A 279 -0.96 2.38 6.63
C GLU A 279 -0.09 1.54 5.66
N SER A 280 -0.74 0.96 4.66
CA SER A 280 -0.09 0.27 3.55
C SER A 280 -0.70 0.75 2.24
N CYS A 281 0.15 1.18 1.32
CA CYS A 281 -0.25 1.64 0.00
C CYS A 281 0.48 0.87 -1.09
N ALA A 282 -0.20 0.62 -2.20
CA ALA A 282 0.39 0.12 -3.43
C ALA A 282 -0.16 0.89 -4.62
N HIS A 283 0.70 1.23 -5.56
CA HIS A 283 0.38 1.89 -6.82
C HIS A 283 0.95 1.04 -7.94
N HIS A 284 0.11 0.68 -8.90
CA HIS A 284 0.51 0.01 -10.13
C HIS A 284 -0.07 0.76 -11.32
N PHE A 285 0.79 1.07 -12.29
CA PHE A 285 0.45 1.99 -13.38
C PHE A 285 0.90 1.51 -14.77
N GLU A 286 1.11 0.20 -14.96
CA GLU A 286 1.28 -0.38 -16.29
C GLU A 286 -0.08 -0.45 -17.00
N GLU A 287 -0.20 0.24 -18.13
CA GLU A 287 -1.43 0.27 -18.97
C GLU A 287 -2.73 0.67 -18.24
N GLY A 288 -2.62 1.36 -17.11
CA GLY A 288 -3.74 1.79 -16.28
C GLY A 288 -3.27 2.51 -15.03
N ASN A 289 -4.17 2.79 -14.09
CA ASN A 289 -3.83 3.29 -12.76
C ASN A 289 -4.66 2.56 -11.72
N VAL A 290 -3.99 1.73 -10.91
CA VAL A 290 -4.59 0.95 -9.84
C VAL A 290 -3.90 1.28 -8.54
N GLN A 291 -4.68 1.68 -7.54
CA GLN A 291 -4.19 2.02 -6.21
C GLN A 291 -4.89 1.19 -5.14
N LEU A 292 -4.09 0.69 -4.21
CA LEU A 292 -4.55 0.13 -2.95
C LEU A 292 -4.12 1.09 -1.84
N ARG A 293 -5.07 1.48 -0.99
CA ARG A 293 -4.78 2.13 0.29
C ARG A 293 -5.50 1.37 1.38
N SER A 294 -4.76 0.91 2.38
CA SER A 294 -5.30 0.28 3.57
C SER A 294 -4.72 1.00 4.77
N HIS A 295 -5.57 1.40 5.70
CA HIS A 295 -5.16 2.04 6.93
C HIS A 295 -5.94 1.46 8.10
N LYS A 296 -5.36 1.54 9.29
CA LYS A 296 -5.99 1.11 10.54
C LYS A 296 -5.50 1.97 11.69
N ASP A 297 -6.45 2.68 12.30
CA ASP A 297 -6.24 3.39 13.55
C ASP A 297 -6.54 2.47 14.74
N VAL A 298 -5.65 2.48 15.73
CA VAL A 298 -5.78 1.67 16.94
C VAL A 298 -5.40 2.46 18.17
N ARG A 299 -6.12 2.22 19.27
CA ARG A 299 -5.78 2.69 20.61
C ARG A 299 -5.84 1.53 21.60
N PHE A 300 -4.87 1.43 22.49
CA PHE A 300 -4.85 0.44 23.57
C PHE A 300 -4.13 1.00 24.81
N GLU A 301 -4.56 0.53 25.98
CA GLU A 301 -3.92 0.83 27.26
C GLU A 301 -3.12 -0.38 27.73
N VAL A 302 -2.03 -0.15 28.45
CA VAL A 302 -1.23 -1.22 29.05
C VAL A 302 -1.76 -1.52 30.45
N GLU A 303 -2.58 -2.56 30.55
CA GLU A 303 -3.21 -2.99 31.81
C GLU A 303 -2.30 -3.87 32.69
N SER A 304 -1.20 -4.39 32.13
CA SER A 304 -0.29 -5.30 32.83
C SER A 304 0.50 -4.57 33.91
N LYS A 305 0.12 -4.80 35.18
CA LYS A 305 0.86 -4.29 36.35
C LYS A 305 2.33 -4.73 36.37
N GLU A 306 2.65 -5.88 35.78
CA GLU A 306 4.03 -6.36 35.70
C GLU A 306 4.85 -5.60 34.65
N ALA A 307 4.23 -5.24 33.53
CA ALA A 307 4.86 -4.42 32.50
C ALA A 307 5.17 -2.99 33.01
N LEU A 308 4.30 -2.43 33.85
CA LEU A 308 4.46 -1.08 34.40
C LEU A 308 5.57 -0.95 35.47
N LYS A 309 6.10 -2.07 35.99
CA LYS A 309 7.19 -2.06 36.98
C LYS A 309 8.57 -1.73 36.41
N SER A 310 8.75 -1.88 35.09
CA SER A 310 10.06 -1.73 34.44
C SER A 310 9.88 -1.19 33.03
N VAL A 311 10.70 -0.21 32.66
CA VAL A 311 10.71 0.37 31.31
C VAL A 311 10.99 -0.67 30.23
N ASP A 312 11.82 -1.68 30.51
CA ASP A 312 12.16 -2.75 29.57
C ASP A 312 10.96 -3.68 29.33
N LYS A 313 10.26 -4.06 30.41
CA LYS A 313 9.06 -4.89 30.30
C LYS A 313 7.92 -4.16 29.59
N LEU A 314 7.76 -2.86 29.87
CA LEU A 314 6.80 -2.03 29.14
C LEU A 314 7.14 -1.98 27.64
N ALA A 315 8.41 -1.78 27.29
CA ALA A 315 8.83 -1.72 25.90
C ALA A 315 8.53 -3.03 25.15
N VAL A 316 8.79 -4.19 25.77
CA VAL A 316 8.47 -5.50 25.20
C VAL A 316 6.97 -5.65 24.94
N GLU A 317 6.12 -5.34 25.94
CA GLU A 317 4.66 -5.45 25.80
C GLU A 317 4.12 -4.54 24.69
N ILE A 318 4.55 -3.27 24.62
CA ILE A 318 4.13 -2.32 23.60
C ILE A 318 4.51 -2.82 22.20
N VAL A 319 5.76 -3.22 22.00
CA VAL A 319 6.23 -3.68 20.68
C VAL A 319 5.55 -4.99 20.29
N GLN A 320 5.26 -5.88 21.23
CA GLN A 320 4.52 -7.11 20.96
C GLN A 320 3.06 -6.85 20.56
N ARG A 321 2.41 -5.86 21.17
CA ARG A 321 1.09 -5.37 20.75
C ARG A 321 1.13 -4.77 19.34
N ILE A 322 2.11 -3.90 19.06
CA ILE A 322 2.33 -3.32 17.72
C ILE A 322 2.48 -4.43 16.68
N LYS A 323 3.39 -5.38 16.91
CA LYS A 323 3.61 -6.54 16.04
C LYS A 323 2.32 -7.30 15.75
N THR A 324 1.51 -7.56 16.78
CA THR A 324 0.24 -8.28 16.63
C THR A 324 -0.75 -7.49 15.77
N ILE A 325 -0.83 -6.17 15.97
CA ILE A 325 -1.72 -5.30 15.21
C ILE A 325 -1.31 -5.21 13.74
N GLU A 326 -0.01 -5.01 13.49
CA GLU A 326 0.57 -4.91 12.15
C GLU A 326 0.45 -6.24 11.38
N SER A 327 0.72 -7.37 12.04
CA SER A 327 0.53 -8.71 11.45
C SER A 327 -0.93 -8.94 11.08
N ALA A 328 -1.87 -8.59 11.98
CA ALA A 328 -3.30 -8.74 11.70
C ALA A 328 -3.79 -7.84 10.55
N LEU A 329 -3.17 -6.67 10.34
CA LEU A 329 -3.44 -5.83 9.16
C LEU A 329 -2.89 -6.49 7.90
N HIS A 330 -1.64 -6.98 7.94
CA HIS A 330 -1.02 -7.69 6.83
C HIS A 330 -1.85 -8.89 6.39
N ASP A 331 -2.20 -9.79 7.32
CA ASP A 331 -2.98 -10.99 7.04
C ASP A 331 -4.36 -10.65 6.46
N ARG A 332 -5.00 -9.59 6.98
CA ARG A 332 -6.29 -9.10 6.47
C ARG A 332 -6.17 -8.60 5.04
N THR A 333 -5.16 -7.79 4.74
CA THR A 333 -4.93 -7.23 3.40
C THR A 333 -4.58 -8.33 2.40
N VAL A 334 -3.78 -9.32 2.81
CA VAL A 334 -3.48 -10.52 1.99
C VAL A 334 -4.75 -11.35 1.75
N ALA A 335 -5.54 -11.62 2.79
CA ALA A 335 -6.79 -12.38 2.65
C ALA A 335 -7.81 -11.69 1.74
N ALA A 336 -7.87 -10.36 1.76
CA ALA A 336 -8.74 -9.58 0.88
C ALA A 336 -8.28 -9.61 -0.59
N THR A 337 -6.97 -9.72 -0.84
CA THR A 337 -6.39 -9.65 -2.20
C THR A 337 -6.15 -11.02 -2.84
N THR A 338 -6.18 -12.11 -2.06
CA THR A 338 -5.96 -13.46 -2.57
C THR A 338 -7.27 -14.03 -3.13
N PRO A 339 -7.33 -14.44 -4.41
CA PRO A 339 -8.52 -15.07 -4.97
C PRO A 339 -8.79 -16.41 -4.27
N SER A 340 -10.03 -16.60 -3.78
CA SER A 340 -10.46 -17.87 -3.19
C SER A 340 -10.45 -18.96 -4.27
N THR A 341 -9.46 -19.85 -4.23
CA THR A 341 -9.27 -20.88 -5.27
C THR A 341 -10.23 -22.07 -5.12
N SER A 342 -11.18 -22.03 -4.19
CA SER A 342 -12.17 -23.10 -3.99
C SER A 342 -13.47 -22.83 -4.75
N ALA A 343 -13.51 -23.33 -5.99
CA ALA A 343 -14.75 -23.71 -6.63
C ALA A 343 -15.33 -24.97 -5.97
N THR A 344 -15.86 -24.85 -4.76
CA THR A 344 -16.75 -25.88 -4.18
C THR A 344 -18.06 -25.21 -3.80
N SER A 345 -19.01 -25.30 -4.72
CA SER A 345 -20.41 -24.95 -4.51
C SER A 345 -21.04 -25.92 -3.51
N THR A 346 -20.84 -25.66 -2.23
CA THR A 346 -21.81 -26.02 -1.19
C THR A 346 -21.96 -24.79 -0.32
N ALA A 347 -23.08 -24.10 -0.51
CA ALA A 347 -23.53 -23.04 0.36
C ALA A 347 -23.73 -23.62 1.77
N SER A 348 -22.69 -23.55 2.60
CA SER A 348 -22.83 -23.63 4.05
C SER A 348 -22.90 -22.20 4.55
N ALA A 349 -24.12 -21.72 4.76
CA ALA A 349 -24.38 -20.48 5.45
C ALA A 349 -23.87 -20.64 6.89
N HIS A 350 -22.65 -20.17 7.21
CA HIS A 350 -22.14 -19.77 8.53
C HIS A 350 -20.60 -19.66 8.56
N ALA A 351 -20.02 -18.84 7.67
CA ALA A 351 -18.68 -18.31 7.91
C ALA A 351 -18.82 -16.81 8.21
N PRO A 352 -18.28 -16.30 9.32
CA PRO A 352 -18.35 -14.88 9.62
C PRO A 352 -17.54 -14.13 8.55
N MET A 353 -18.27 -13.47 7.67
CA MET A 353 -17.77 -12.55 6.66
C MET A 353 -17.02 -11.43 7.39
N THR A 354 -15.69 -11.47 7.40
CA THR A 354 -14.87 -10.40 7.96
C THR A 354 -14.95 -9.19 7.04
N THR A 355 -15.96 -8.37 7.28
CA THR A 355 -16.17 -7.09 6.60
C THR A 355 -15.19 -6.05 7.12
N VAL A 356 -14.50 -5.38 6.21
CA VAL A 356 -14.13 -3.97 6.37
C VAL A 356 -15.05 -3.21 5.41
N ASP A 357 -15.83 -2.26 5.91
CA ASP A 357 -16.69 -1.37 5.12
C ASP A 357 -17.67 -2.03 4.12
N GLY A 358 -18.25 -3.18 4.51
CA GLY A 358 -19.49 -3.68 3.90
C GLY A 358 -19.39 -4.31 2.49
N LEU A 359 -18.23 -4.29 1.83
CA LEU A 359 -18.03 -5.00 0.56
C LEU A 359 -16.73 -5.80 0.62
N PRO A 360 -16.78 -7.15 0.58
CA PRO A 360 -15.56 -7.91 0.45
C PRO A 360 -15.02 -7.65 -0.95
N LEU A 361 -13.92 -6.90 -1.08
CA LEU A 361 -13.17 -6.69 -2.33
C LEU A 361 -12.47 -8.00 -2.78
N ASN A 362 -13.20 -9.10 -2.72
CA ASN A 362 -12.79 -10.39 -3.23
C ASN A 362 -13.36 -10.57 -4.65
N GLU A 363 -12.97 -11.68 -5.28
CA GLU A 363 -13.46 -12.07 -6.60
C GLU A 363 -15.00 -12.06 -6.70
N GLY A 364 -15.70 -12.28 -5.57
CA GLY A 364 -17.16 -12.22 -5.47
C GLY A 364 -17.73 -10.84 -5.79
N ALA A 365 -17.25 -9.78 -5.12
CA ALA A 365 -17.75 -8.42 -5.39
C ALA A 365 -17.45 -7.97 -6.83
N LEU A 366 -16.28 -8.31 -7.36
CA LEU A 366 -15.97 -8.00 -8.78
C LEU A 366 -16.89 -8.76 -9.75
N LYS A 367 -17.21 -10.03 -9.44
CA LYS A 367 -18.17 -10.83 -10.22
C LYS A 367 -19.59 -10.29 -10.15
N GLU A 368 -19.98 -9.68 -9.03
CA GLU A 368 -21.27 -8.99 -8.88
C GLU A 368 -21.35 -7.73 -9.74
N CYS A 369 -20.28 -6.93 -9.79
CA CYS A 369 -20.19 -5.77 -10.68
C CYS A 369 -20.23 -6.18 -12.17
N ARG A 370 -19.45 -7.20 -12.53
CA ARG A 370 -19.42 -7.72 -13.91
C ARG A 370 -19.04 -9.19 -13.92
N ARG A 371 -19.95 -10.01 -14.41
CA ARG A 371 -19.67 -11.43 -14.65
C ARG A 371 -18.64 -11.57 -15.78
N VAL A 372 -17.70 -12.50 -15.60
CA VAL A 372 -16.72 -12.86 -16.65
C VAL A 372 -17.44 -13.43 -17.89
N PHE A 373 -18.49 -14.21 -17.66
CA PHE A 373 -19.37 -14.73 -18.69
C PHE A 373 -20.85 -14.44 -18.35
N PRO A 374 -21.73 -14.35 -19.36
CA PRO A 374 -23.17 -14.42 -19.16
C PRO A 374 -23.58 -15.67 -18.36
N ILE A 375 -24.83 -15.69 -17.86
CA ILE A 375 -25.39 -16.85 -17.13
C ILE A 375 -25.27 -18.14 -17.94
N SER A 376 -25.41 -18.06 -19.26
CA SER A 376 -25.26 -19.19 -20.18
C SER A 376 -23.87 -19.79 -20.21
N ARG A 377 -22.85 -19.11 -19.67
CA ARG A 377 -21.42 -19.45 -19.80
C ARG A 377 -20.92 -19.52 -21.25
N GLU A 378 -21.68 -18.96 -22.18
CA GLU A 378 -21.31 -18.81 -23.58
C GLU A 378 -21.00 -17.34 -23.86
N THR A 379 -20.14 -17.09 -24.85
CA THR A 379 -19.92 -15.72 -25.33
C THR A 379 -21.22 -15.17 -25.93
N PHE A 380 -21.39 -13.86 -25.85
CA PHE A 380 -22.59 -13.23 -26.40
C PHE A 380 -22.64 -13.44 -27.92
N ASP A 381 -23.73 -14.04 -28.39
CA ASP A 381 -24.01 -14.18 -29.81
C ASP A 381 -24.51 -12.83 -30.34
N TRP A 382 -23.74 -12.19 -31.21
CA TRP A 382 -24.08 -10.87 -31.75
C TRP A 382 -25.10 -10.92 -32.89
N ASN A 383 -25.56 -12.11 -33.32
CA ASN A 383 -26.55 -12.24 -34.38
C ASN A 383 -27.97 -11.91 -33.85
N PRO A 384 -28.61 -10.80 -34.31
CA PRO A 384 -29.91 -10.37 -33.79
C PRO A 384 -31.04 -11.36 -34.09
N LEU A 385 -30.94 -12.15 -35.17
CA LEU A 385 -32.01 -13.07 -35.59
C LEU A 385 -32.27 -14.18 -34.57
N ARG A 386 -31.22 -14.63 -33.86
CA ARG A 386 -31.35 -15.70 -32.86
C ARG A 386 -32.05 -15.21 -31.58
N HIS A 387 -31.89 -13.94 -31.23
CA HIS A 387 -32.55 -13.31 -30.07
C HIS A 387 -34.03 -13.05 -30.33
N VAL A 388 -34.38 -12.69 -31.57
CA VAL A 388 -35.79 -12.55 -32.00
C VAL A 388 -36.48 -13.92 -32.00
N LEU A 389 -35.85 -14.94 -32.61
CA LEU A 389 -36.40 -16.29 -32.65
C LEU A 389 -36.56 -16.91 -31.26
N ALA A 390 -35.58 -16.73 -30.36
CA ALA A 390 -35.68 -17.24 -28.99
C ALA A 390 -36.86 -16.59 -28.22
N ARG A 391 -37.09 -15.28 -28.41
CA ARG A 391 -38.21 -14.56 -27.81
C ARG A 391 -39.56 -15.02 -28.35
N GLU A 392 -39.65 -15.27 -29.66
CA GLU A 392 -40.87 -15.79 -30.30
C GLU A 392 -41.18 -17.24 -29.91
N ILE A 393 -40.15 -18.09 -29.77
CA ILE A 393 -40.30 -19.48 -29.29
C ILE A 393 -40.77 -19.50 -27.83
N LEU A 394 -40.22 -18.65 -26.95
CA LEU A 394 -40.69 -18.54 -25.56
C LEU A 394 -42.11 -17.97 -25.47
N ALA A 395 -42.47 -16.99 -26.32
CA ALA A 395 -43.82 -16.43 -26.36
C ALA A 395 -44.87 -17.46 -26.83
N SER A 396 -44.53 -18.29 -27.82
CA SER A 396 -45.40 -19.37 -28.32
C SER A 396 -45.48 -20.59 -27.39
N ALA A 397 -44.52 -20.77 -26.48
CA ALA A 397 -44.52 -21.84 -25.48
C ALA A 397 -45.32 -21.49 -24.20
N THR A 398 -45.84 -20.26 -24.06
CA THR A 398 -46.72 -19.90 -22.94
C THR A 398 -48.09 -20.50 -23.22
N PRO A 399 -48.59 -21.49 -22.43
CA PRO A 399 -49.84 -22.14 -22.75
C PRO A 399 -50.98 -21.13 -22.65
N SER A 400 -51.70 -20.91 -23.74
CA SER A 400 -52.96 -20.17 -23.73
C SER A 400 -53.90 -20.86 -22.75
N LEU A 401 -54.25 -20.19 -21.65
CA LEU A 401 -55.37 -20.60 -20.81
C LEU A 401 -56.59 -20.82 -21.72
N PRO A 402 -57.22 -22.01 -21.72
CA PRO A 402 -58.33 -22.27 -22.60
C PRO A 402 -59.47 -21.28 -22.29
N PRO A 403 -60.20 -20.79 -23.31
CA PRO A 403 -61.30 -19.88 -23.10
C PRO A 403 -62.35 -20.58 -22.23
N ALA A 404 -62.79 -19.90 -21.17
CA ALA A 404 -63.83 -20.40 -20.29
C ALA A 404 -65.07 -20.77 -21.12
N SER A 405 -65.39 -22.06 -21.16
CA SER A 405 -66.65 -22.54 -21.74
C SER A 405 -67.80 -21.93 -20.95
N SER A 406 -68.52 -21.00 -21.57
CA SER A 406 -69.76 -20.46 -21.03
C SER A 406 -70.84 -21.55 -21.08
N GLN A 407 -70.90 -22.39 -20.05
CA GLN A 407 -72.16 -23.01 -19.65
C GLN A 407 -72.86 -22.02 -18.71
N GLY A 408 -73.88 -21.34 -19.23
CA GLY A 408 -74.78 -20.48 -18.49
C GLY A 408 -76.15 -20.57 -19.13
N GLY A 409 -77.07 -21.25 -18.45
CA GLY A 409 -78.34 -21.75 -18.98
C GLY A 409 -79.29 -20.66 -19.48
N GLY A 410 -80.02 -21.00 -20.55
CA GLY A 410 -81.30 -20.38 -20.87
C GLY A 410 -82.35 -20.89 -19.88
N GLY A 411 -83.08 -19.96 -19.27
CA GLY A 411 -84.14 -20.26 -18.31
C GLY A 411 -85.43 -20.72 -18.97
N SER A 412 -86.22 -21.48 -18.23
CA SER A 412 -87.57 -21.13 -17.73
C SER A 412 -88.05 -22.20 -16.76
#